data_AF-A0A6N4SRW4-F1
#
_entry.id   AF-A0A6N4SRW4-F1
#
_cell.length_a   1.000
_cell.length_b   1.000
_cell.length_c   1.000
_cell.angle_alpha   90.00
_cell.angle_beta   90.00
_cell.angle_gamma   90.00
#
_symmetry.space_group_name_H-M   'P 1'
#
loop_
_entity.id
_entity.type
_entity.pdbx_description
1 polymer ?
#
loop_
_entity_poly.entity_id
_entity_poly.type
_entity_poly.pdbx_seq_one_letter_code
_entity_poly.pdbx_strand_id
1 'polypeptide(L)'
;MKVFLYSIVTSILMGACSGKTEQVIVEVPAMHASEIYQRNDVKKYMLKYGSEHHDIAASYKEKSAAIKDKDLKKAIYFLQRSITLEPTYESYIELINLLSADKDYSEACSAYNVLVNEAYYEENGKWVSGYVFAKPDENLISDYIIVNILATNTIDYYILSLAGENMDKQKIRAQLIADKRFEYDTASAVYKNLMVQFWTDEEIEAYKKSQLNLNALLASVTDTSSVFQINQKNVNQFRYDDFNGINYTDIYEEGIDLAGMAVYYLKEKRDEPNKWLQYNINHSFHPHESIKALVYAVDTSVTACPIDMRAIYHRLVIYDSNGDILSDKVLACQAGEMLQTVSYNKDHFEITEYKRTWKNPYEKNNFDNEITKVEQLSKKSYSITADGQIVEEPAVQ
;
A
#
# COMPACT_ATOMS: atom_id res chain seq x y z
N MET A 1 -15.83 -49.64 81.36
CA MET A 1 -14.98 -49.60 80.14
C MET A 1 -15.72 -50.35 79.04
N LYS A 2 -15.94 -49.71 77.87
CA LYS A 2 -16.94 -50.04 76.81
C LYS A 2 -18.37 -49.72 77.29
N VAL A 3 -19.15 -48.77 76.75
CA VAL A 3 -19.60 -48.52 75.37
C VAL A 3 -19.96 -47.02 75.30
N PHE A 4 -19.11 -46.10 74.83
CA PHE A 4 -18.88 -45.62 73.46
C PHE A 4 -20.12 -45.38 72.57
N LEU A 5 -20.46 -44.09 72.45
CA LEU A 5 -20.80 -43.38 71.20
C LEU A 5 -21.64 -44.15 70.17
N TYR A 6 -22.96 -44.19 70.33
CA TYR A 6 -23.89 -44.55 69.23
C TYR A 6 -25.27 -43.86 69.36
N SER A 7 -25.32 -42.61 69.81
CA SER A 7 -26.59 -41.86 69.88
C SER A 7 -26.53 -40.39 69.47
N ILE A 8 -25.42 -39.93 68.87
CA ILE A 8 -25.31 -38.58 68.28
C ILE A 8 -24.81 -38.68 66.83
N VAL A 9 -25.33 -39.66 66.07
CA VAL A 9 -25.11 -39.74 64.61
C VAL A 9 -26.44 -40.01 63.86
N THR A 10 -27.57 -40.15 64.56
CA THR A 10 -28.84 -40.60 63.95
C THR A 10 -29.93 -39.53 63.93
N SER A 11 -29.57 -38.23 63.93
CA SER A 11 -30.55 -37.15 63.76
C SER A 11 -30.07 -35.94 62.93
N ILE A 12 -28.85 -35.98 62.37
CA ILE A 12 -28.37 -35.00 61.35
C ILE A 12 -28.64 -35.50 59.91
N LEU A 13 -29.31 -36.65 59.76
CA LEU A 13 -29.56 -37.31 58.47
C LEU A 13 -30.92 -37.00 57.82
N MET A 14 -31.66 -35.98 58.28
CA MET A 14 -32.93 -35.56 57.66
C MET A 14 -33.00 -34.07 57.31
N GLY A 15 -31.88 -33.47 56.89
CA GLY A 15 -31.83 -32.06 56.46
C GLY A 15 -31.11 -31.79 55.14
N ALA A 16 -30.64 -32.84 54.45
CA ALA A 16 -30.03 -32.70 53.13
C ALA A 16 -30.89 -33.43 52.09
N CYS A 17 -32.06 -32.87 51.81
CA CYS A 17 -32.61 -32.94 50.46
C CYS A 17 -31.65 -32.17 49.55
N SER A 18 -30.51 -32.77 49.22
CA SER A 18 -29.78 -32.43 48.02
C SER A 18 -30.68 -32.85 46.88
N GLY A 19 -31.56 -31.95 46.43
CA GLY A 19 -32.18 -32.08 45.13
C GLY A 19 -31.04 -32.38 44.17
N LYS A 20 -31.04 -33.57 43.58
CA LYS A 20 -30.15 -33.86 42.47
C LYS A 20 -30.55 -32.83 41.42
N THR A 21 -29.74 -31.80 41.24
CA THR A 21 -29.92 -30.86 40.14
C THR A 21 -29.78 -31.71 38.89
N GLU A 22 -30.91 -32.07 38.31
CA GLU A 22 -30.95 -32.85 37.10
C GLU A 22 -30.29 -31.99 36.03
N GLN A 23 -29.10 -32.39 35.60
CA GLN A 23 -28.39 -31.69 34.53
C GLN A 23 -29.12 -32.00 33.23
N VAL A 24 -29.94 -31.05 32.78
CA VAL A 24 -30.52 -31.09 31.44
C VAL A 24 -29.40 -30.73 30.47
N ILE A 25 -28.95 -31.70 29.66
CA ILE A 25 -28.06 -31.45 28.54
C ILE A 25 -28.92 -30.93 27.40
N VAL A 26 -28.76 -29.66 27.07
CA VAL A 26 -29.40 -29.04 25.91
C VAL A 26 -28.34 -28.89 24.82
N GLU A 27 -28.49 -29.63 23.72
CA GLU A 27 -27.69 -29.41 22.52
C GLU A 27 -28.31 -28.25 21.73
N VAL A 28 -27.56 -27.16 21.58
CA VAL A 28 -27.98 -25.99 20.80
C VAL A 28 -27.08 -25.84 19.56
N PRO A 29 -27.65 -25.53 18.39
CA PRO A 29 -26.85 -25.25 17.21
C PRO A 29 -26.04 -23.97 17.43
N ALA A 30 -24.71 -24.09 17.41
CA ALA A 30 -23.79 -22.97 17.51
C ALA A 30 -22.96 -22.87 16.23
N MET A 31 -22.60 -21.65 15.84
CA MET A 31 -21.60 -21.45 14.77
C MET A 31 -20.25 -22.04 15.18
N HIS A 32 -19.47 -22.46 14.19
CA HIS A 32 -18.04 -22.70 14.39
C HIS A 32 -17.34 -21.40 14.79
N ALA A 33 -16.29 -21.52 15.60
CA ALA A 33 -15.57 -20.34 16.10
C ALA A 33 -15.00 -19.48 14.96
N SER A 34 -14.59 -20.07 13.83
CA SER A 34 -14.10 -19.33 12.66
C SER A 34 -15.20 -18.60 11.88
N GLU A 35 -16.46 -19.05 11.98
CA GLU A 35 -17.60 -18.48 11.24
C GLU A 35 -18.04 -17.14 11.84
N ILE A 36 -17.71 -16.86 13.10
CA ILE A 36 -18.01 -15.56 13.73
C ILE A 36 -17.27 -14.40 13.06
N TYR A 37 -16.28 -14.68 12.21
CA TYR A 37 -15.54 -13.67 11.46
C TYR A 37 -16.00 -13.54 10.00
N GLN A 38 -16.97 -14.35 9.60
CA GLN A 38 -17.48 -14.41 8.23
C GLN A 38 -18.85 -13.75 8.19
N ARG A 39 -18.91 -12.49 7.71
CA ARG A 39 -20.13 -11.67 7.65
C ARG A 39 -21.35 -12.38 7.05
N ASN A 40 -21.13 -13.22 6.01
CA ASN A 40 -22.20 -14.00 5.38
C ASN A 40 -22.76 -15.08 6.31
N ASP A 41 -21.90 -15.77 7.06
CA ASP A 41 -22.30 -16.85 7.95
C ASP A 41 -22.99 -16.30 9.20
N VAL A 42 -22.47 -15.21 9.75
CA VAL A 42 -23.10 -14.48 10.85
C VAL A 42 -24.51 -14.02 10.47
N LYS A 43 -24.68 -13.39 9.30
CA LYS A 43 -25.99 -12.92 8.83
C LYS A 43 -26.98 -14.07 8.63
N LYS A 44 -26.54 -15.17 8.01
CA LYS A 44 -27.37 -16.37 7.83
C LYS A 44 -27.80 -16.98 9.16
N TYR A 45 -26.89 -17.07 10.12
CA TYR A 45 -27.18 -17.59 11.45
C TYR A 45 -28.23 -16.72 12.15
N MET A 46 -28.03 -15.40 12.15
CA MET A 46 -28.97 -14.45 12.76
C MET A 46 -30.38 -14.54 12.14
N LEU A 47 -30.49 -14.69 10.83
CA LEU A 47 -31.79 -14.84 10.16
C LEU A 47 -32.49 -16.16 10.52
N LYS A 48 -31.73 -17.21 10.79
CA LYS A 48 -32.26 -18.54 11.07
C LYS A 48 -32.65 -18.74 12.54
N TYR A 49 -31.82 -18.29 13.46
CA TYR A 49 -31.94 -18.58 14.89
C TYR A 49 -32.26 -17.35 15.74
N GLY A 50 -32.08 -16.13 15.22
CA GLY A 50 -32.36 -14.89 15.95
C GLY A 50 -31.73 -14.88 17.35
N SER A 51 -32.57 -14.71 18.37
CA SER A 51 -32.20 -14.70 19.80
C SER A 51 -32.60 -15.98 20.54
N GLU A 52 -32.79 -17.11 19.83
CA GLU A 52 -33.27 -18.38 20.42
C GLU A 52 -32.37 -18.95 21.52
N HIS A 53 -31.09 -18.52 21.58
CA HIS A 53 -30.10 -19.05 22.52
C HIS A 53 -29.58 -17.98 23.50
N HIS A 54 -30.37 -16.93 23.71
CA HIS A 54 -30.01 -15.76 24.51
C HIS A 54 -29.48 -16.11 25.90
N ASP A 55 -30.19 -16.94 26.67
CA ASP A 55 -29.81 -17.26 28.06
C ASP A 55 -28.43 -17.94 28.16
N ILE A 56 -28.11 -18.81 27.20
CA ILE A 56 -26.81 -19.50 27.17
C ILE A 56 -25.71 -18.53 26.74
N ALA A 57 -25.97 -17.70 25.73
CA ALA A 57 -25.06 -16.67 25.29
C ALA A 57 -24.75 -15.67 26.42
N ALA A 58 -25.78 -15.18 27.12
CA ALA A 58 -25.67 -14.29 28.28
C ALA A 58 -24.79 -14.91 29.38
N SER A 59 -24.96 -16.20 29.69
CA SER A 59 -24.11 -16.89 30.67
C SER A 59 -22.63 -16.89 30.28
N TYR A 60 -22.31 -17.05 28.99
CA TYR A 60 -20.92 -16.95 28.51
C TYR A 60 -20.41 -15.51 28.56
N LYS A 61 -21.23 -14.52 28.22
CA LYS A 61 -20.88 -13.11 28.32
C LYS A 61 -20.57 -12.69 29.76
N GLU A 62 -21.37 -13.13 30.73
CA GLU A 62 -21.12 -12.91 32.16
C GLU A 62 -19.79 -13.53 32.62
N LYS A 63 -19.48 -14.75 32.16
CA LYS A 63 -18.20 -15.41 32.46
C LYS A 63 -17.01 -14.65 31.89
N SER A 64 -17.15 -14.08 30.69
CA SER A 64 -16.13 -13.18 30.11
C SER A 64 -15.90 -11.97 31.00
N ALA A 65 -16.98 -11.25 31.34
CA ALA A 65 -16.91 -10.06 32.18
C ALA A 65 -16.28 -10.32 33.57
N ALA A 66 -16.58 -11.48 34.18
CA ALA A 66 -16.06 -11.85 35.50
C ALA A 66 -14.56 -12.23 35.52
N ILE A 67 -13.98 -12.56 34.36
CA ILE A 67 -12.59 -13.04 34.26
C ILE A 67 -11.65 -12.09 33.50
N LYS A 68 -12.17 -11.08 32.78
CA LYS A 68 -11.36 -10.19 31.92
C LYS A 68 -10.13 -9.58 32.59
N ASP A 69 -10.23 -9.19 33.87
CA ASP A 69 -9.11 -8.56 34.59
C ASP A 69 -8.10 -9.58 35.16
N LYS A 70 -8.44 -10.88 35.11
CA LYS A 70 -7.63 -11.99 35.66
C LYS A 70 -6.99 -12.83 34.55
N ASP A 71 -7.73 -13.07 33.47
CA ASP A 71 -7.34 -13.91 32.34
C ASP A 71 -8.04 -13.41 31.07
N LEU A 72 -7.38 -12.48 30.39
CA LEU A 72 -7.90 -11.81 29.20
C LEU A 72 -8.20 -12.79 28.07
N LYS A 73 -7.31 -13.77 27.82
CA LYS A 73 -7.50 -14.78 26.77
C LYS A 73 -8.70 -15.66 27.03
N LYS A 74 -8.94 -16.03 28.29
CA LYS A 74 -10.12 -16.80 28.66
C LYS A 74 -11.40 -15.96 28.59
N ALA A 75 -11.34 -14.66 28.86
CA ALA A 75 -12.46 -13.76 28.64
C ALA A 75 -12.82 -13.68 27.15
N ILE A 76 -11.82 -13.48 26.27
CA ILE A 76 -11.99 -13.52 24.81
C ILE A 76 -12.67 -14.83 24.38
N TYR A 77 -12.16 -15.98 24.84
CA TYR A 77 -12.76 -17.29 24.55
C TYR A 77 -14.24 -17.34 24.94
N PHE A 78 -14.61 -16.93 26.16
CA PHE A 78 -16.00 -16.96 26.59
C PHE A 78 -16.88 -16.01 25.78
N LEU A 79 -16.37 -14.84 25.41
CA LEU A 79 -17.12 -13.90 24.58
C LEU A 79 -17.32 -14.45 23.15
N GLN A 80 -16.30 -15.05 22.54
CA GLN A 80 -16.44 -15.75 21.26
C GLN A 80 -17.50 -16.86 21.35
N ARG A 81 -17.53 -17.65 22.44
CA ARG A 81 -18.58 -18.65 22.68
C ARG A 81 -19.97 -18.02 22.79
N SER A 82 -20.11 -16.86 23.43
CA SER A 82 -21.37 -16.11 23.42
C SER A 82 -21.79 -15.73 21.99
N ILE A 83 -20.86 -15.23 21.18
CA ILE A 83 -21.14 -14.81 19.79
C ILE A 83 -21.51 -16.01 18.91
N THR A 84 -20.95 -17.20 19.12
CA THR A 84 -21.34 -18.40 18.36
C THR A 84 -22.81 -18.81 18.56
N LEU A 85 -23.46 -18.32 19.61
CA LEU A 85 -24.83 -18.63 19.99
C LEU A 85 -25.79 -17.46 19.73
N GLU A 86 -25.32 -16.23 19.93
CA GLU A 86 -26.10 -15.02 19.69
C GLU A 86 -25.18 -13.87 19.25
N PRO A 87 -24.98 -13.69 17.94
CA PRO A 87 -24.21 -12.58 17.41
C PRO A 87 -24.96 -11.26 17.61
N THR A 88 -24.35 -10.32 18.32
CA THR A 88 -24.89 -8.97 18.52
C THR A 88 -23.82 -7.93 18.28
N TYR A 89 -24.23 -6.75 17.84
CA TYR A 89 -23.33 -5.62 17.58
C TYR A 89 -22.47 -5.32 18.83
N GLU A 90 -23.10 -5.26 20.00
CA GLU A 90 -22.45 -4.97 21.28
C GLU A 90 -21.40 -6.03 21.65
N SER A 91 -21.67 -7.31 21.38
CA SER A 91 -20.70 -8.38 21.67
C SER A 91 -19.49 -8.33 20.74
N TYR A 92 -19.65 -7.90 19.47
CA TYR A 92 -18.50 -7.66 18.58
C TYR A 92 -17.68 -6.45 19.02
N ILE A 93 -18.31 -5.36 19.44
CA ILE A 93 -17.60 -4.19 20.00
C ILE A 93 -16.80 -4.59 21.25
N GLU A 94 -17.40 -5.36 22.15
CA GLU A 94 -16.70 -5.88 23.33
C GLU A 94 -15.54 -6.80 22.95
N LEU A 95 -15.72 -7.67 21.95
CA LEU A 95 -14.68 -8.57 21.46
C LEU A 95 -13.49 -7.78 20.88
N ILE A 96 -13.76 -6.79 20.04
CA ILE A 96 -12.76 -5.89 19.46
C ILE A 96 -11.94 -5.20 20.56
N ASN A 97 -12.60 -4.73 21.63
CA ASN A 97 -11.93 -4.07 22.74
C ASN A 97 -11.02 -5.04 23.51
N LEU A 98 -11.48 -6.27 23.77
CA LEU A 98 -10.67 -7.29 24.45
C LEU A 98 -9.47 -7.73 23.57
N LEU A 99 -9.69 -7.94 22.27
CA LEU A 99 -8.63 -8.29 21.31
C LEU A 99 -7.59 -7.17 21.18
N SER A 100 -8.04 -5.91 21.12
CA SER A 100 -7.15 -4.74 21.10
C SER A 100 -6.34 -4.62 22.39
N ALA A 101 -6.92 -4.97 23.54
CA ALA A 101 -6.19 -5.02 24.81
C ALA A 101 -5.15 -6.15 24.85
N ASP A 102 -5.44 -7.30 24.22
CA ASP A 102 -4.48 -8.42 24.05
C ASP A 102 -3.46 -8.16 22.92
N LYS A 103 -3.63 -7.05 22.19
CA LYS A 103 -2.86 -6.67 20.99
C LYS A 103 -3.00 -7.66 19.82
N ASP A 104 -4.06 -8.46 19.80
CA ASP A 104 -4.42 -9.30 18.66
C ASP A 104 -5.22 -8.47 17.64
N TYR A 105 -4.53 -7.52 17.02
CA TYR A 105 -5.14 -6.60 16.07
C TYR A 105 -5.58 -7.30 14.78
N SER A 106 -4.96 -8.43 14.44
CA SER A 106 -5.37 -9.24 13.28
C SER A 106 -6.74 -9.87 13.49
N GLU A 107 -6.98 -10.47 14.65
CA GLU A 107 -8.31 -11.02 14.97
C GLU A 107 -9.34 -9.91 15.21
N ALA A 108 -8.91 -8.76 15.76
CA ALA A 108 -9.77 -7.58 15.89
C ALA A 108 -10.23 -7.06 14.50
N CYS A 109 -9.35 -7.03 13.50
CA CYS A 109 -9.70 -6.67 12.12
C CYS A 109 -10.77 -7.61 11.55
N SER A 110 -10.63 -8.92 11.78
CA SER A 110 -11.62 -9.92 11.38
C SER A 110 -12.99 -9.65 12.01
N ALA A 111 -13.04 -9.22 13.28
CA ALA A 111 -14.29 -8.82 13.93
C ALA A 111 -14.88 -7.53 13.32
N TYR A 112 -14.05 -6.52 13.06
CA TYR A 112 -14.48 -5.29 12.38
C TYR A 112 -15.06 -5.57 10.98
N ASN A 113 -14.48 -6.50 10.22
CA ASN A 113 -14.97 -6.88 8.90
C ASN A 113 -16.46 -7.33 8.93
N VAL A 114 -16.93 -7.90 10.04
CA VAL A 114 -18.35 -8.25 10.23
C VAL A 114 -19.22 -7.01 10.47
N LEU A 115 -18.68 -6.00 11.16
CA LEU A 115 -19.40 -4.78 11.49
C LEU A 115 -19.46 -3.77 10.33
N VAL A 116 -18.42 -3.69 9.51
CA VAL A 116 -18.23 -2.60 8.54
C VAL A 116 -18.58 -2.98 7.10
N ASN A 117 -18.60 -4.27 6.75
CA ASN A 117 -18.85 -4.72 5.37
C ASN A 117 -20.24 -5.35 5.19
N GLU A 118 -20.77 -5.23 3.98
CA GLU A 118 -22.02 -5.90 3.61
C GLU A 118 -21.85 -7.41 3.49
N ALA A 119 -22.79 -8.15 4.06
CA ALA A 119 -22.96 -9.57 3.84
C ALA A 119 -23.78 -9.80 2.56
N TYR A 120 -23.43 -10.86 1.82
CA TYR A 120 -24.18 -11.35 0.67
C TYR A 120 -24.85 -12.66 1.05
N TYR A 121 -26.17 -12.71 0.96
CA TYR A 121 -26.96 -13.87 1.39
C TYR A 121 -28.20 -14.03 0.52
N GLU A 122 -28.80 -15.22 0.58
CA GLU A 122 -30.00 -15.54 -0.15
C GLU A 122 -31.23 -15.31 0.73
N GLU A 123 -32.20 -14.56 0.21
CA GLU A 123 -33.51 -14.35 0.83
C GLU A 123 -34.60 -14.61 -0.22
N ASN A 124 -35.50 -15.56 0.07
CA ASN A 124 -36.58 -15.96 -0.84
C ASN A 124 -36.13 -16.32 -2.28
N GLY A 125 -35.01 -17.03 -2.42
CA GLY A 125 -34.51 -17.44 -3.74
C GLY A 125 -33.72 -16.36 -4.50
N LYS A 126 -33.43 -15.21 -3.86
CA LYS A 126 -32.70 -14.09 -4.47
C LYS A 126 -31.49 -13.71 -3.63
N TRP A 127 -30.38 -13.42 -4.30
CA TRP A 127 -29.21 -12.82 -3.67
C TRP A 127 -29.50 -11.36 -3.32
N VAL A 128 -29.27 -11.02 -2.06
CA VAL A 128 -29.34 -9.67 -1.52
C VAL A 128 -28.03 -9.33 -0.82
N SER A 129 -27.71 -8.03 -0.74
CA SER A 129 -26.61 -7.53 0.08
C SER A 129 -27.11 -6.57 1.15
N GLY A 130 -26.44 -6.55 2.29
CA GLY A 130 -26.74 -5.61 3.36
C GLY A 130 -25.83 -5.82 4.57
N TYR A 131 -25.75 -4.81 5.43
CA TYR A 131 -24.96 -4.89 6.65
C TYR A 131 -25.50 -5.98 7.59
N VAL A 132 -24.59 -6.63 8.32
CA VAL A 132 -24.96 -7.68 9.28
C VAL A 132 -25.92 -7.13 10.33
N PHE A 133 -25.54 -5.98 10.91
CA PHE A 133 -26.32 -5.26 11.92
C PHE A 133 -26.95 -3.98 11.35
N ALA A 134 -26.16 -2.90 11.27
CA ALA A 134 -26.56 -1.61 10.74
C ALA A 134 -25.41 -1.04 9.90
N LYS A 135 -25.72 -0.04 9.07
CA LYS A 135 -24.68 0.69 8.34
C LYS A 135 -23.69 1.30 9.36
N PRO A 136 -22.37 1.08 9.21
CA PRO A 136 -21.39 1.60 10.15
C PRO A 136 -21.36 3.13 10.09
N ASP A 137 -21.12 3.74 11.24
CA ASP A 137 -20.82 5.16 11.31
C ASP A 137 -19.33 5.43 11.02
N GLU A 138 -18.99 6.71 10.84
CA GLU A 138 -17.63 7.13 10.53
C GLU A 138 -16.62 6.78 11.62
N ASN A 139 -17.04 6.73 12.89
CA ASN A 139 -16.12 6.42 13.99
C ASN A 139 -15.74 4.93 13.94
N LEU A 140 -16.70 4.06 13.66
CA LEU A 140 -16.44 2.62 13.55
C LEU A 140 -15.51 2.30 12.36
N ILE A 141 -15.70 3.00 11.23
CA ILE A 141 -14.81 2.87 10.06
C ILE A 141 -13.41 3.41 10.37
N SER A 142 -13.31 4.56 11.03
CA SER A 142 -12.01 5.13 11.43
C SER A 142 -11.25 4.21 12.38
N ASP A 143 -11.93 3.66 13.40
CA ASP A 143 -11.31 2.73 14.33
C ASP A 143 -10.87 1.43 13.63
N TYR A 144 -11.63 0.95 12.64
CA TYR A 144 -11.22 -0.20 11.83
C TYR A 144 -9.93 0.09 11.04
N ILE A 145 -9.84 1.25 10.39
CA ILE A 145 -8.63 1.67 9.67
C ILE A 145 -7.42 1.71 10.62
N ILE A 146 -7.58 2.31 11.79
CA ILE A 146 -6.52 2.42 12.81
C ILE A 146 -6.07 1.02 13.27
N VAL A 147 -7.01 0.13 13.58
CA VAL A 147 -6.70 -1.24 14.01
C VAL A 147 -6.06 -2.06 12.88
N ASN A 148 -6.44 -1.83 11.62
CA ASN A 148 -5.79 -2.46 10.48
C ASN A 148 -4.31 -2.06 10.38
N ILE A 149 -4.02 -0.77 10.51
CA ILE A 149 -2.64 -0.28 10.50
C ILE A 149 -1.84 -0.87 11.68
N LEU A 150 -2.44 -1.03 12.86
CA LEU A 150 -1.80 -1.71 13.99
C LEU A 150 -1.49 -3.19 13.71
N ALA A 151 -2.29 -3.86 12.87
CA ALA A 151 -2.10 -5.26 12.52
C ALA A 151 -1.02 -5.46 11.43
N THR A 152 -0.95 -4.57 10.44
CA THR A 152 -0.14 -4.78 9.23
C THR A 152 1.02 -3.80 9.05
N ASN A 153 1.05 -2.69 9.79
CA ASN A 153 1.91 -1.52 9.55
C ASN A 153 1.72 -0.86 8.17
N THR A 154 0.65 -1.21 7.46
CA THR A 154 0.26 -0.65 6.16
C THR A 154 -1.25 -0.39 6.18
N ILE A 155 -1.79 0.17 5.10
CA ILE A 155 -3.24 0.24 4.93
C ILE A 155 -3.61 -0.42 3.61
N ASP A 156 -4.49 -1.41 3.70
CA ASP A 156 -5.06 -2.06 2.52
C ASP A 156 -5.98 -1.08 1.77
N TYR A 157 -5.86 -1.04 0.44
CA TYR A 157 -6.65 -0.14 -0.39
C TYR A 157 -8.16 -0.32 -0.20
N TYR A 158 -8.67 -1.55 -0.09
CA TYR A 158 -10.09 -1.79 0.12
C TYR A 158 -10.55 -1.23 1.46
N ILE A 159 -9.71 -1.28 2.49
CA ILE A 159 -10.00 -0.70 3.79
C ILE A 159 -9.96 0.83 3.73
N LEU A 160 -8.99 1.42 3.04
CA LEU A 160 -8.95 2.86 2.80
C LEU A 160 -10.18 3.34 1.99
N SER A 161 -10.65 2.52 1.05
CA SER A 161 -11.82 2.83 0.22
C SER A 161 -13.12 2.95 1.04
N LEU A 162 -13.18 2.34 2.23
CA LEU A 162 -14.29 2.51 3.18
C LEU A 162 -14.40 3.95 3.70
N ALA A 163 -13.29 4.70 3.74
CA ALA A 163 -13.33 6.12 4.05
C ALA A 163 -14.09 6.92 2.96
N GLY A 164 -14.15 6.40 1.73
CA GLY A 164 -14.85 7.03 0.61
C GLY A 164 -14.47 8.50 0.36
N GLU A 165 -15.27 9.19 -0.45
CA GLU A 165 -15.15 10.65 -0.67
C GLU A 165 -15.85 11.47 0.43
N ASN A 166 -16.74 10.85 1.21
CA ASN A 166 -17.61 11.54 2.15
C ASN A 166 -17.10 11.55 3.60
N MET A 167 -16.05 10.80 3.94
CA MET A 167 -15.46 10.86 5.28
C MET A 167 -14.30 11.85 5.35
N ASP A 168 -14.16 12.46 6.52
CA ASP A 168 -13.04 13.34 6.83
C ASP A 168 -11.76 12.53 7.09
N LYS A 169 -10.96 12.32 6.04
CA LYS A 169 -9.64 11.68 6.14
C LYS A 169 -8.69 12.41 7.11
N GLN A 170 -8.86 13.72 7.31
CA GLN A 170 -8.04 14.48 8.28
C GLN A 170 -8.41 14.12 9.71
N LYS A 171 -9.68 13.81 9.99
CA LYS A 171 -10.10 13.28 11.29
C LYS A 171 -9.44 11.93 11.59
N ILE A 172 -9.40 11.03 10.61
CA ILE A 172 -8.73 9.72 10.74
C ILE A 172 -7.24 9.93 11.02
N ARG A 173 -6.58 10.78 10.22
CA ARG A 173 -5.17 11.17 10.41
C ARG A 173 -4.91 11.70 11.81
N ALA A 174 -5.77 12.59 12.32
CA ALA A 174 -5.62 13.17 13.65
C ALA A 174 -5.77 12.11 14.77
N GLN A 175 -6.73 11.19 14.62
CA GLN A 175 -6.91 10.07 15.55
C GLN A 175 -5.70 9.13 15.53
N LEU A 176 -5.20 8.81 14.34
CA LEU A 176 -4.03 7.97 14.13
C LEU A 176 -2.78 8.57 14.81
N ILE A 177 -2.53 9.87 14.62
CA ILE A 177 -1.41 10.59 15.26
C ILE A 177 -1.56 10.64 16.79
N ALA A 178 -2.78 10.74 17.30
CA ALA A 178 -3.06 10.81 18.74
C ALA A 178 -3.05 9.44 19.44
N ASP A 179 -3.11 8.34 18.68
CA ASP A 179 -3.22 7.00 19.22
C ASP A 179 -1.88 6.50 19.77
N LYS A 180 -1.84 6.36 21.10
CA LYS A 180 -0.65 5.97 21.87
C LYS A 180 -0.19 4.54 21.62
N ARG A 181 -0.97 3.71 20.89
CA ARG A 181 -0.57 2.36 20.51
C ARG A 181 0.48 2.37 19.41
N PHE A 182 0.61 3.47 18.68
CA PHE A 182 1.66 3.64 17.67
C PHE A 182 2.91 4.29 18.26
N GLU A 183 4.06 3.73 17.90
CA GLU A 183 5.37 4.32 18.08
C GLU A 183 5.90 4.75 16.72
N TYR A 184 5.51 5.94 16.27
CA TYR A 184 5.91 6.43 14.95
C TYR A 184 7.31 7.03 14.97
N ASP A 185 8.22 6.44 14.19
CA ASP A 185 9.36 7.19 13.67
C ASP A 185 8.90 8.06 12.51
N THR A 186 8.61 9.33 12.82
CA THR A 186 8.17 10.33 11.84
C THR A 186 9.20 10.58 10.71
N ALA A 187 10.46 10.19 10.90
CA ALA A 187 11.48 10.29 9.87
C ALA A 187 11.43 9.12 8.87
N SER A 188 10.85 7.98 9.26
CA SER A 188 10.80 6.76 8.46
C SER A 188 9.98 6.92 7.17
N ALA A 189 10.37 6.20 6.12
CA ALA A 189 9.63 6.15 4.86
C ALA A 189 8.24 5.50 5.04
N VAL A 190 8.14 4.48 5.91
CA VAL A 190 6.89 3.78 6.22
C VAL A 190 5.85 4.75 6.79
N TYR A 191 6.21 5.54 7.81
CA TYR A 191 5.31 6.54 8.38
C TYR A 191 4.86 7.55 7.33
N LYS A 192 5.80 8.07 6.53
CA LYS A 192 5.49 9.07 5.52
C LYS A 192 4.55 8.54 4.43
N ASN A 193 4.78 7.31 3.95
CA ASN A 193 3.93 6.63 2.97
C ASN A 193 2.54 6.27 3.53
N LEU A 194 2.45 6.00 4.83
CA LEU A 194 1.16 5.84 5.50
C LEU A 194 0.41 7.17 5.58
N MET A 195 1.07 8.25 6.01
CA MET A 195 0.43 9.55 6.22
C MET A 195 -0.09 10.18 4.93
N VAL A 196 0.60 9.97 3.81
CA VAL A 196 0.19 10.53 2.51
C VAL A 196 -1.15 9.98 2.01
N GLN A 197 -1.57 8.78 2.44
CA GLN A 197 -2.91 8.24 2.15
C GLN A 197 -4.03 9.12 2.72
N PHE A 198 -3.72 9.93 3.72
CA PHE A 198 -4.64 10.83 4.40
C PHE A 198 -4.38 12.31 4.10
N TRP A 199 -3.57 12.63 3.08
CA TRP A 199 -3.40 14.01 2.64
C TRP A 199 -4.61 14.51 1.86
N THR A 200 -4.86 15.81 1.90
CA THR A 200 -5.82 16.44 0.97
C THR A 200 -5.24 16.54 -0.44
N ASP A 201 -6.09 16.76 -1.43
CA ASP A 201 -5.65 17.00 -2.81
C ASP A 201 -4.72 18.22 -2.88
N GLU A 202 -4.96 19.28 -2.09
CA GLU A 202 -4.07 20.43 -2.01
C GLU A 202 -2.70 20.08 -1.40
N GLU A 203 -2.66 19.26 -0.35
CA GLU A 203 -1.40 18.79 0.23
C GLU A 203 -0.61 17.94 -0.79
N ILE A 204 -1.30 17.08 -1.53
CA ILE A 204 -0.71 16.26 -2.60
C ILE A 204 -0.15 17.15 -3.71
N GLU A 205 -0.94 18.09 -4.23
CA GLU A 205 -0.50 19.01 -5.29
C GLU A 205 0.64 19.93 -4.84
N ALA A 206 0.62 20.39 -3.59
CA ALA A 206 1.71 21.14 -3.00
C ALA A 206 2.99 20.28 -2.88
N TYR A 207 2.86 19.04 -2.44
CA TYR A 207 4.01 18.14 -2.29
C TYR A 207 4.65 17.80 -3.64
N LYS A 208 3.85 17.53 -4.68
CA LYS A 208 4.35 17.25 -6.05
C LYS A 208 5.31 18.33 -6.54
N LYS A 209 5.05 19.59 -6.21
CA LYS A 209 5.84 20.78 -6.58
C LYS A 209 6.80 21.26 -5.49
N SER A 210 6.95 20.49 -4.41
CA SER A 210 7.78 20.90 -3.27
C SER A 210 9.25 20.57 -3.48
N GLN A 211 10.12 21.47 -3.01
CA GLN A 211 11.56 21.23 -3.00
C GLN A 211 11.95 19.98 -2.19
N LEU A 212 11.13 19.62 -1.19
CA LEU A 212 11.29 18.39 -0.42
C LEU A 212 11.17 17.15 -1.32
N ASN A 213 10.14 17.09 -2.16
CA ASN A 213 9.94 15.99 -3.11
C ASN A 213 11.06 15.92 -4.16
N LEU A 214 11.49 17.06 -4.69
CA LEU A 214 12.63 17.09 -5.62
C LEU A 214 13.91 16.57 -4.93
N ASN A 215 14.18 17.02 -3.71
CA ASN A 215 15.35 16.55 -2.97
C ASN A 215 15.26 15.04 -2.67
N ALA A 216 14.06 14.52 -2.40
CA ALA A 216 13.84 13.08 -2.21
C ALA A 216 14.15 12.29 -3.49
N LEU A 217 13.68 12.78 -4.66
CA LEU A 217 14.00 12.21 -5.97
C LEU A 217 15.51 12.17 -6.23
N LEU A 218 16.21 13.29 -5.99
CA LEU A 218 17.64 13.38 -6.25
C LEU A 218 18.45 12.53 -5.27
N ALA A 219 18.05 12.50 -4.00
CA ALA A 219 18.71 11.68 -2.97
C ALA A 219 18.48 10.18 -3.15
N SER A 220 17.42 9.75 -3.87
CA SER A 220 17.23 8.34 -4.19
C SER A 220 18.17 7.84 -5.30
N VAL A 221 18.88 8.74 -5.99
CA VAL A 221 19.84 8.36 -7.04
C VAL A 221 21.21 8.10 -6.43
N THR A 222 21.70 6.88 -6.59
CA THR A 222 22.98 6.46 -6.00
C THR A 222 24.19 6.93 -6.82
N ASP A 223 24.05 7.05 -8.14
CA ASP A 223 25.11 7.54 -9.01
C ASP A 223 25.03 9.06 -9.13
N THR A 224 26.00 9.72 -8.49
CA THR A 224 26.15 11.18 -8.51
C THR A 224 27.28 11.66 -9.42
N SER A 225 27.77 10.81 -10.33
CA SER A 225 28.86 11.15 -11.22
C SER A 225 28.43 12.20 -12.25
N SER A 226 29.19 13.28 -12.35
CA SER A 226 29.10 14.22 -13.47
C SER A 226 29.96 13.79 -14.66
N VAL A 227 30.48 12.56 -14.69
CA VAL A 227 31.28 12.03 -15.80
C VAL A 227 30.77 10.62 -16.13
N PHE A 228 30.18 10.46 -17.31
CA PHE A 228 29.57 9.20 -17.73
C PHE A 228 29.48 9.09 -19.25
N GLN A 229 29.18 7.88 -19.74
CA GLN A 229 28.98 7.61 -21.15
C GLN A 229 27.77 6.70 -21.37
N ILE A 230 26.91 7.07 -22.30
CA ILE A 230 25.90 6.17 -22.87
C ILE A 230 26.31 5.91 -24.31
N ASN A 231 26.84 4.71 -24.56
CA ASN A 231 27.37 4.26 -25.83
C ASN A 231 26.41 3.26 -26.52
N GLN A 232 26.80 2.80 -27.70
CA GLN A 232 25.97 1.90 -28.51
C GLN A 232 25.60 0.59 -27.81
N LYS A 233 26.39 0.12 -26.84
CA LYS A 233 26.18 -1.15 -26.12
C LYS A 233 25.24 -1.03 -24.93
N ASN A 234 25.06 0.17 -24.38
CA ASN A 234 24.27 0.39 -23.16
C ASN A 234 23.09 1.35 -23.35
N VAL A 235 22.94 2.00 -24.50
CA VAL A 235 21.76 2.84 -24.81
C VAL A 235 20.43 2.07 -24.77
N ASN A 236 20.48 0.74 -24.91
CA ASN A 236 19.32 -0.15 -24.82
C ASN A 236 19.17 -0.82 -23.45
N GLN A 237 20.12 -0.61 -22.53
CA GLN A 237 20.06 -1.20 -21.19
C GLN A 237 19.00 -0.47 -20.39
N PHE A 238 17.90 -1.18 -20.13
CA PHE A 238 16.77 -0.68 -19.38
C PHE A 238 16.37 -1.73 -18.34
N ARG A 239 16.32 -1.34 -17.06
CA ARG A 239 15.98 -2.20 -15.93
C ARG A 239 14.46 -2.27 -15.77
N TYR A 240 13.83 -3.23 -16.44
CA TYR A 240 12.38 -3.45 -16.30
C TYR A 240 11.97 -4.04 -14.94
N ASP A 241 12.91 -4.65 -14.22
CA ASP A 241 12.67 -5.19 -12.87
C ASP A 241 12.60 -4.09 -11.80
N ASP A 242 13.13 -2.90 -12.10
CA ASP A 242 13.13 -1.71 -11.25
C ASP A 242 12.12 -0.71 -11.81
N PHE A 243 10.88 -1.18 -11.97
CA PHE A 243 9.82 -0.44 -12.61
C PHE A 243 9.43 0.75 -11.73
N ASN A 244 10.00 1.92 -11.98
CA ASN A 244 9.68 3.13 -11.19
C ASN A 244 10.00 2.99 -9.68
N GLY A 245 10.91 2.10 -9.28
CA GLY A 245 11.11 1.74 -7.86
C GLY A 245 10.03 0.82 -7.28
N ILE A 246 9.14 0.27 -8.12
CA ILE A 246 8.02 -0.60 -7.76
C ILE A 246 8.30 -2.00 -8.35
N ASN A 247 8.42 -2.99 -7.48
CA ASN A 247 8.52 -4.38 -7.88
C ASN A 247 7.08 -4.86 -8.19
N TYR A 248 6.77 -5.17 -9.45
CA TYR A 248 5.45 -5.65 -9.90
C TYR A 248 5.13 -7.09 -9.46
N THR A 249 5.37 -7.39 -8.18
CA THR A 249 4.81 -8.56 -7.50
C THR A 249 3.61 -8.22 -6.63
N ASP A 250 3.36 -6.92 -6.36
CA ASP A 250 2.23 -6.46 -5.54
C ASP A 250 1.16 -5.76 -6.42
N ILE A 251 0.28 -6.61 -6.95
CA ILE A 251 -1.19 -6.45 -7.08
C ILE A 251 -1.73 -5.01 -6.87
N TYR A 252 -2.29 -4.39 -7.91
CA TYR A 252 -3.36 -3.36 -7.86
C TYR A 252 -3.52 -2.49 -6.58
N GLU A 253 -2.45 -1.92 -6.04
CA GLU A 253 -2.57 -0.98 -4.92
C GLU A 253 -2.67 0.44 -5.48
N GLU A 254 -3.90 0.93 -5.61
CA GLU A 254 -4.22 2.34 -5.89
C GLU A 254 -3.96 3.24 -4.65
N GLY A 255 -2.92 2.93 -3.85
CA GLY A 255 -2.41 3.79 -2.79
C GLY A 255 -1.40 4.79 -3.35
N ILE A 256 -1.34 6.00 -2.77
CA ILE A 256 -0.37 7.01 -3.20
C ILE A 256 0.87 6.94 -2.31
N ASP A 257 2.04 6.58 -2.82
CA ASP A 257 3.28 6.64 -2.05
C ASP A 257 4.13 7.87 -2.43
N LEU A 258 5.09 8.23 -1.57
CA LEU A 258 5.96 9.38 -1.86
C LEU A 258 6.90 9.13 -3.05
N ALA A 259 7.29 7.87 -3.28
CA ALA A 259 8.15 7.50 -4.40
C ALA A 259 7.45 7.75 -5.75
N GLY A 260 6.17 7.39 -5.84
CA GLY A 260 5.30 7.64 -6.99
C GLY A 260 5.00 9.12 -7.20
N MET A 261 5.17 9.98 -6.18
CA MET A 261 5.12 11.44 -6.35
C MET A 261 6.44 12.03 -6.88
N ALA A 262 7.56 11.33 -6.78
CA ALA A 262 8.85 11.84 -7.25
C ALA A 262 8.87 12.05 -8.77
N VAL A 263 8.08 11.26 -9.51
CA VAL A 263 8.03 11.25 -10.98
C VAL A 263 7.49 12.53 -11.60
N TYR A 264 6.81 13.38 -10.82
CA TYR A 264 6.23 14.63 -11.33
C TYR A 264 7.30 15.65 -11.77
N TYR A 265 8.56 15.45 -11.40
CA TYR A 265 9.69 16.25 -11.90
C TYR A 265 10.22 15.78 -13.25
N LEU A 266 9.80 14.62 -13.76
CA LEU A 266 10.20 14.16 -15.10
C LEU A 266 9.49 15.02 -16.17
N LYS A 267 10.23 15.41 -17.22
CA LYS A 267 9.71 16.23 -18.33
C LYS A 267 8.46 15.62 -18.95
N GLU A 268 8.48 14.31 -19.19
CA GLU A 268 7.38 13.57 -19.81
C GLU A 268 6.11 13.59 -18.94
N LYS A 269 6.25 13.54 -17.60
CA LYS A 269 5.09 13.68 -16.69
C LYS A 269 4.57 15.10 -16.63
N ARG A 270 5.46 16.10 -16.69
CA ARG A 270 5.03 17.50 -16.70
C ARG A 270 4.23 17.83 -17.96
N ASP A 271 4.70 17.37 -19.12
CA ASP A 271 4.07 17.66 -20.40
C ASP A 271 2.80 16.80 -20.61
N GLU A 272 2.83 15.54 -20.18
CA GLU A 272 1.72 14.60 -20.32
C GLU A 272 1.42 13.90 -18.97
N PRO A 273 0.75 14.56 -18.02
CA PRO A 273 0.55 14.05 -16.65
C PRO A 273 -0.10 12.67 -16.57
N ASN A 274 -1.02 12.38 -17.50
CA ASN A 274 -1.80 11.14 -17.54
C ASN A 274 -1.08 10.00 -18.28
N LYS A 275 0.12 10.25 -18.83
CA LYS A 275 0.86 9.24 -19.58
C LYS A 275 1.45 8.20 -18.63
N TRP A 276 1.17 6.93 -18.87
CA TRP A 276 1.90 5.86 -18.20
C TRP A 276 3.34 5.83 -18.72
N LEU A 277 4.30 5.82 -17.82
CA LEU A 277 5.72 5.93 -18.15
C LEU A 277 6.49 4.81 -17.48
N GLN A 278 7.43 4.26 -18.23
CA GLN A 278 8.50 3.41 -17.72
C GLN A 278 9.77 4.26 -17.75
N TYR A 279 10.44 4.43 -16.62
CA TYR A 279 11.70 5.18 -16.57
C TYR A 279 12.72 4.54 -15.64
N ASN A 280 14.00 4.77 -15.95
CA ASN A 280 15.11 4.46 -15.04
C ASN A 280 15.85 5.74 -14.74
N ILE A 281 16.00 6.06 -13.47
CA ILE A 281 16.83 7.19 -13.06
C ILE A 281 18.29 6.72 -13.03
N ASN A 282 19.15 7.39 -13.78
CA ASN A 282 20.54 6.96 -13.97
C ASN A 282 21.53 7.80 -13.17
N HIS A 283 21.43 9.14 -13.23
CA HIS A 283 22.38 10.04 -12.57
C HIS A 283 21.70 11.26 -11.95
N SER A 284 22.21 11.72 -10.82
CA SER A 284 21.86 13.02 -10.23
C SER A 284 23.11 13.79 -9.80
N PHE A 285 23.31 15.00 -10.30
CA PHE A 285 24.53 15.75 -10.03
C PHE A 285 24.31 17.27 -10.16
N HIS A 286 25.37 18.04 -9.88
CA HIS A 286 25.38 19.50 -9.95
C HIS A 286 26.38 19.95 -11.04
N PRO A 287 25.93 20.30 -12.25
CA PRO A 287 26.82 20.84 -13.28
C PRO A 287 27.49 22.15 -12.85
N HIS A 288 26.75 22.98 -12.10
CA HIS A 288 27.21 24.18 -11.40
C HIS A 288 26.64 24.17 -9.97
N GLU A 289 27.20 24.97 -9.06
CA GLU A 289 26.83 24.97 -7.63
C GLU A 289 25.33 25.19 -7.38
N SER A 290 24.68 26.02 -8.19
CA SER A 290 23.29 26.47 -7.97
C SER A 290 22.22 25.67 -8.72
N ILE A 291 22.59 24.75 -9.62
CA ILE A 291 21.63 24.02 -10.47
C ILE A 291 21.76 22.52 -10.25
N LYS A 292 20.64 21.82 -10.40
CA LYS A 292 20.54 20.37 -10.23
C LYS A 292 20.27 19.71 -11.57
N ALA A 293 20.93 18.60 -11.83
CA ALA A 293 20.73 17.81 -13.04
C ALA A 293 20.22 16.41 -12.68
N LEU A 294 19.31 15.92 -13.52
CA LEU A 294 18.84 14.53 -13.51
C LEU A 294 19.03 13.94 -14.90
N VAL A 295 19.61 12.75 -14.97
CA VAL A 295 19.64 11.94 -16.18
C VAL A 295 18.81 10.69 -15.95
N TYR A 296 17.82 10.46 -16.82
CA TYR A 296 16.98 9.28 -16.76
C TYR A 296 16.70 8.73 -18.16
N ALA A 297 16.41 7.45 -18.26
CA ALA A 297 15.95 6.79 -19.48
C ALA A 297 14.44 6.63 -19.43
N VAL A 298 13.76 6.76 -20.58
CA VAL A 298 12.33 6.44 -20.75
C VAL A 298 12.20 5.46 -21.90
N ASP A 299 11.47 4.36 -21.68
CA ASP A 299 11.02 3.49 -22.77
C ASP A 299 9.62 3.94 -23.20
N THR A 300 9.50 4.32 -24.47
CA THR A 300 8.22 4.72 -25.10
C THR A 300 7.60 3.59 -25.94
N SER A 301 8.20 2.40 -25.88
CA SER A 301 7.75 1.22 -26.61
C SER A 301 6.56 0.59 -25.93
N VAL A 302 5.37 0.77 -26.51
CA VAL A 302 4.16 0.08 -26.02
C VAL A 302 4.27 -1.46 -26.13
N THR A 303 4.95 -1.98 -27.17
CA THR A 303 4.93 -3.42 -27.53
C THR A 303 6.23 -3.95 -28.17
N ALA A 304 7.33 -3.19 -28.18
CA ALA A 304 8.50 -3.57 -28.98
C ALA A 304 9.37 -4.64 -28.29
N CYS A 305 9.50 -5.77 -28.96
CA CYS A 305 10.54 -6.79 -28.80
C CYS A 305 11.12 -6.97 -30.23
N PRO A 306 12.41 -7.32 -30.46
CA PRO A 306 13.54 -7.44 -29.53
C PRO A 306 14.05 -6.09 -28.99
N ILE A 307 15.01 -6.13 -28.07
CA ILE A 307 15.54 -4.97 -27.32
C ILE A 307 16.04 -3.82 -28.21
N ASP A 308 16.60 -4.13 -29.38
CA ASP A 308 17.16 -3.14 -30.31
C ASP A 308 16.08 -2.37 -31.11
N MET A 309 14.84 -2.87 -31.11
CA MET A 309 13.68 -2.20 -31.72
C MET A 309 12.96 -1.27 -30.74
N ARG A 310 13.36 -1.26 -29.46
CA ARG A 310 12.75 -0.38 -28.47
C ARG A 310 13.15 1.07 -28.71
N ALA A 311 12.21 1.95 -28.44
CA ALA A 311 12.34 3.39 -28.47
C ALA A 311 12.69 3.92 -27.07
N ILE A 312 13.98 3.87 -26.75
CA ILE A 312 14.54 4.29 -25.46
C ILE A 312 15.25 5.63 -25.63
N TYR A 313 14.91 6.58 -24.76
CA TYR A 313 15.48 7.93 -24.76
C TYR A 313 16.08 8.24 -23.40
N HIS A 314 17.36 8.62 -23.37
CA HIS A 314 18.03 9.13 -22.19
C HIS A 314 17.98 10.65 -22.22
N ARG A 315 17.30 11.25 -21.24
CA ARG A 315 17.12 12.69 -21.11
C ARG A 315 17.96 13.23 -19.96
N LEU A 316 18.56 14.39 -20.21
CA LEU A 316 19.07 15.29 -19.18
C LEU A 316 18.03 16.37 -18.93
N VAL A 317 17.72 16.63 -17.67
CA VAL A 317 16.87 17.74 -17.23
C VAL A 317 17.62 18.56 -16.19
N ILE A 318 17.59 19.88 -16.36
CA ILE A 318 18.21 20.85 -15.45
C ILE A 318 17.12 21.57 -14.68
N TYR A 319 17.24 21.60 -13.37
CA TYR A 319 16.32 22.23 -12.44
C TYR A 319 16.98 23.40 -11.72
N ASP A 320 16.18 24.42 -11.42
CA ASP A 320 16.58 25.49 -10.52
C ASP A 320 16.46 25.08 -9.03
N SER A 321 16.68 26.03 -8.14
CA SER A 321 16.56 25.83 -6.68
C SER A 321 15.13 25.67 -6.18
N ASN A 322 14.12 25.97 -7.01
CA ASN A 322 12.70 25.83 -6.72
C ASN A 322 12.11 24.53 -7.31
N GLY A 323 12.87 23.85 -8.16
CA GLY A 323 12.47 22.64 -8.87
C GLY A 323 11.81 22.88 -10.22
N ASP A 324 11.87 24.10 -10.74
CA ASP A 324 11.45 24.41 -12.10
C ASP A 324 12.49 23.92 -13.11
N ILE A 325 12.02 23.31 -14.20
CA ILE A 325 12.91 22.87 -15.29
C ILE A 325 13.37 24.10 -16.06
N LEU A 326 14.67 24.36 -16.01
CA LEU A 326 15.36 25.43 -16.74
C LEU A 326 15.65 25.04 -18.19
N SER A 327 16.07 23.79 -18.40
CA SER A 327 16.36 23.22 -19.72
C SER A 327 16.29 21.70 -19.69
N ASP A 328 16.10 21.10 -20.86
CA ASP A 328 16.18 19.66 -21.03
C ASP A 328 16.72 19.28 -22.41
N LYS A 329 17.30 18.08 -22.52
CA LYS A 329 17.81 17.55 -23.79
C LYS A 329 17.88 16.03 -23.80
N VAL A 330 17.53 15.42 -24.93
CA VAL A 330 17.83 14.00 -25.18
C VAL A 330 19.34 13.89 -25.43
N LEU A 331 20.05 13.17 -24.56
CA LEU A 331 21.49 12.96 -24.63
C LEU A 331 21.85 11.76 -25.51
N ALA A 332 21.07 10.68 -25.38
CA ALA A 332 21.28 9.44 -26.10
C ALA A 332 19.92 8.78 -26.36
N CYS A 333 19.81 8.01 -27.43
CA CYS A 333 18.60 7.28 -27.72
C CYS A 333 18.84 6.15 -28.71
N GLN A 334 17.92 5.20 -28.71
CA GLN A 334 17.69 4.33 -29.86
C GLN A 334 16.21 4.38 -30.24
N ALA A 335 15.91 4.61 -31.52
CA ALA A 335 14.55 4.50 -32.06
C ALA A 335 14.60 4.31 -33.58
N GLY A 336 14.04 3.22 -34.11
CA GLY A 336 14.03 2.97 -35.55
C GLY A 336 15.42 2.94 -36.19
N GLU A 337 15.69 3.82 -37.14
CA GLU A 337 17.03 3.96 -37.75
C GLU A 337 17.97 4.87 -36.93
N MET A 338 17.46 5.60 -35.93
CA MET A 338 18.24 6.55 -35.16
C MET A 338 18.95 5.87 -34.00
N LEU A 339 20.21 6.22 -33.81
CA LEU A 339 21.02 5.90 -32.64
C LEU A 339 21.83 7.15 -32.24
N GLN A 340 21.73 7.56 -30.99
CA GLN A 340 22.51 8.66 -30.43
C GLN A 340 23.23 8.17 -29.17
N THR A 341 24.48 8.58 -29.01
CA THR A 341 25.30 8.27 -27.82
C THR A 341 25.84 9.56 -27.22
N VAL A 342 26.08 9.58 -25.91
CA VAL A 342 26.67 10.73 -25.22
C VAL A 342 27.97 10.37 -24.52
N SER A 343 28.94 11.27 -24.58
CA SER A 343 30.05 11.35 -23.62
C SER A 343 29.87 12.63 -22.80
N TYR A 344 29.67 12.49 -21.49
CA TYR A 344 29.37 13.59 -20.60
C TYR A 344 30.52 13.84 -19.61
N ASN A 345 30.93 15.10 -19.44
CA ASN A 345 32.02 15.49 -18.56
C ASN A 345 31.75 16.87 -17.92
N LYS A 346 31.32 16.83 -16.65
CA LYS A 346 30.97 17.96 -15.78
C LYS A 346 29.81 18.79 -16.31
N ASP A 347 30.11 19.85 -17.03
CA ASP A 347 29.18 20.80 -17.60
C ASP A 347 29.24 20.77 -19.15
N HIS A 348 30.10 19.95 -19.73
CA HIS A 348 30.26 19.76 -21.17
C HIS A 348 29.87 18.35 -21.58
N PHE A 349 29.28 18.20 -22.75
CA PHE A 349 28.98 16.88 -23.29
C PHE A 349 28.91 16.89 -24.81
N GLU A 350 29.06 15.69 -25.36
CA GLU A 350 29.09 15.50 -26.80
C GLU A 350 28.11 14.41 -27.19
N ILE A 351 27.22 14.73 -28.13
CA ILE A 351 26.27 13.78 -28.71
C ILE A 351 26.80 13.38 -30.08
N THR A 352 26.98 12.07 -30.27
CA THR A 352 27.30 11.48 -31.57
C THR A 352 26.05 10.82 -32.15
N GLU A 353 25.69 11.21 -33.37
CA GLU A 353 24.54 10.69 -34.09
C GLU A 353 24.98 9.61 -35.08
N TYR A 354 24.23 8.51 -35.11
CA TYR A 354 24.43 7.39 -36.00
C TYR A 354 23.15 7.02 -36.73
N LYS A 355 23.30 6.54 -37.97
CA LYS A 355 22.26 5.85 -38.73
C LYS A 355 22.45 4.34 -38.61
N ARG A 356 21.39 3.65 -38.22
CA ARG A 356 21.28 2.18 -38.25
C ARG A 356 20.64 1.75 -39.56
N THR A 357 21.29 0.84 -40.26
CA THR A 357 20.72 0.17 -41.43
C THR A 357 20.25 -1.21 -41.02
N TRP A 358 18.95 -1.46 -41.17
CA TRP A 358 18.34 -2.74 -40.93
C TRP A 358 18.42 -3.63 -42.18
N LYS A 359 18.45 -4.95 -41.99
CA LYS A 359 18.48 -5.93 -43.10
C LYS A 359 17.26 -5.81 -44.00
N ASN A 360 16.09 -5.67 -43.38
CA ASN A 360 14.83 -5.31 -44.04
C ASN A 360 14.43 -3.88 -43.60
N PRO A 361 13.54 -3.19 -44.34
CA PRO A 361 12.98 -1.92 -43.87
C PRO A 361 12.50 -2.00 -42.41
N TYR A 362 12.76 -0.96 -41.63
CA TYR A 362 12.39 -0.96 -40.21
C TYR A 362 10.87 -1.03 -40.05
N GLU A 363 10.41 -2.08 -39.39
CA GLU A 363 9.01 -2.29 -39.03
C GLU A 363 8.95 -2.74 -37.56
N LYS A 364 8.21 -2.01 -36.73
CA LYS A 364 8.18 -2.18 -35.27
C LYS A 364 7.82 -3.61 -34.80
N ASN A 365 7.14 -4.39 -35.65
CA ASN A 365 6.67 -5.73 -35.35
C ASN A 365 7.46 -6.82 -36.11
N ASN A 366 8.56 -6.48 -36.78
CA ASN A 366 9.41 -7.45 -37.47
C ASN A 366 10.52 -7.93 -36.53
N PHE A 367 10.16 -8.89 -35.67
CA PHE A 367 11.00 -9.41 -34.60
C PHE A 367 12.30 -10.07 -35.07
N ASP A 368 12.35 -10.53 -36.33
CA ASP A 368 13.50 -11.21 -36.93
C ASP A 368 14.41 -10.26 -37.72
N ASN A 369 14.12 -8.95 -37.72
CA ASN A 369 14.97 -7.97 -38.38
C ASN A 369 16.23 -7.71 -37.54
N GLU A 370 17.34 -7.44 -38.22
CA GLU A 370 18.64 -7.23 -37.58
C GLU A 370 19.34 -5.99 -38.15
N ILE A 371 20.16 -5.35 -37.33
CA ILE A 371 20.99 -4.23 -37.75
C ILE A 371 22.21 -4.79 -38.48
N THR A 372 22.43 -4.32 -39.71
CA THR A 372 23.55 -4.75 -40.57
C THR A 372 24.69 -3.75 -40.59
N LYS A 373 24.39 -2.47 -40.33
CA LYS A 373 25.38 -1.39 -40.33
C LYS A 373 24.98 -0.29 -39.35
N VAL A 374 25.98 0.31 -38.71
CA VAL A 374 25.86 1.55 -37.94
C VAL A 374 26.87 2.54 -38.49
N GLU A 375 26.41 3.71 -38.93
CA GLU A 375 27.24 4.73 -39.58
C GLU A 375 27.13 6.06 -38.84
N GLN A 376 28.26 6.64 -38.47
CA GLN A 376 28.29 7.95 -37.81
C GLN A 376 27.89 9.04 -38.81
N LEU A 377 26.93 9.88 -38.43
CA LEU A 377 26.44 10.99 -39.23
C LEU A 377 27.05 12.32 -38.78
N SER A 378 27.01 12.59 -37.47
CA SER A 378 27.39 13.88 -36.92
C SER A 378 27.90 13.73 -35.49
N LYS A 379 28.57 14.77 -35.01
CA LYS A 379 29.04 14.89 -33.64
C LYS A 379 28.93 16.35 -33.23
N LYS A 380 28.22 16.62 -32.14
CA LYS A 380 27.91 17.96 -31.66
C LYS A 380 28.28 18.10 -30.19
N SER A 381 28.94 19.20 -29.87
CA SER A 381 29.34 19.55 -28.51
C SER A 381 28.35 20.54 -27.90
N TYR A 382 28.15 20.43 -26.60
CA TYR A 382 27.25 21.26 -25.82
C TYR A 382 27.88 21.59 -24.48
N SER A 383 27.53 22.75 -23.93
CA SER A 383 27.81 23.13 -22.55
C SER A 383 26.55 23.56 -21.81
N ILE A 384 26.61 23.46 -20.49
CA ILE A 384 25.60 23.94 -19.56
C ILE A 384 26.12 25.22 -18.95
N THR A 385 25.39 26.31 -19.11
CA THR A 385 25.73 27.60 -18.52
C THR A 385 25.38 27.64 -17.02
N ALA A 386 25.92 28.63 -16.30
CA ALA A 386 25.67 28.79 -14.86
C ALA A 386 24.18 29.06 -14.52
N ASP A 387 23.41 29.63 -15.46
CA ASP A 387 21.95 29.81 -15.38
C ASP A 387 21.17 28.58 -15.88
N GLY A 388 21.85 27.45 -16.12
CA GLY A 388 21.23 26.17 -16.43
C GLY A 388 20.72 26.02 -17.87
N GLN A 389 21.14 26.87 -18.80
CA GLN A 389 20.82 26.72 -20.22
C GLN A 389 21.79 25.76 -20.90
N ILE A 390 21.27 24.95 -21.83
CA ILE A 390 22.07 24.05 -22.66
C ILE A 390 22.35 24.75 -23.99
N VAL A 391 23.62 24.97 -24.32
CA VAL A 391 24.06 25.70 -25.51
C VAL A 391 24.89 24.79 -26.41
N GLU A 392 24.59 24.76 -27.72
CA GLU A 392 25.42 24.08 -28.71
C GLU A 392 26.70 24.87 -28.93
N GLU A 393 27.85 24.21 -28.82
CA GLU A 393 29.15 24.83 -29.00
C GLU A 393 29.52 24.89 -30.49
N PRO A 394 30.22 25.95 -30.92
CA PRO A 394 30.72 26.01 -32.28
C PRO A 394 31.68 24.84 -32.52
N ALA A 395 31.55 24.20 -33.69
CA ALA A 395 32.44 23.11 -34.09
C ALA A 395 33.90 23.58 -34.00
N VAL A 396 34.70 22.88 -33.19
CA VAL A 396 36.14 23.09 -33.14
C VAL A 396 36.70 22.64 -34.50
N GLN A 397 37.08 23.63 -35.32
CA GLN A 397 37.64 23.40 -36.66
C GLN A 397 39.03 22.75 -36.62
#